data_AF-A0A942NH91-F1
#
_entry.id   AF-A0A942NH91-F1
#
_cell.length_a   1.000
_cell.length_b   1.000
_cell.length_c   1.000
_cell.angle_alpha   90.00
_cell.angle_beta   90.00
_cell.angle_gamma   90.00
#
_symmetry.space_group_name_H-M   'P 1'
#
loop_
_entity.id
_entity.type
_entity.pdbx_description
1 polymer ?
#
loop_
_entity_poly.entity_id
_entity_poly.type
_entity_poly.pdbx_seq_one_letter_code
_entity_poly.pdbx_strand_id
1 'polypeptide(L)'
;MTLSKRNILSPSLTDKRLAWLLSGCALLAALIVVLILGFLLNESWPVLRHVSLRHFFADASWHPTQGLYNLMPMLTATLLSSLGALVLAGPLGVASGLFMHYYAPPRLAGVYRRLIELLAGIPSVVYGFWGLVTLAPLVGRLHPPGVSLLTAILVLALMVLPTVALIADAAFAAIPPAYLRGAAALGLSPWGTISGVVLPAARGGLVSGLLLAAGRALGETMA
;
A
#
# COMPACT_ATOMS: atom_id res chain seq x y z
N MET A 1 19.46 30.90 10.23
CA MET A 1 18.08 30.90 10.77
C MET A 1 17.24 31.88 9.99
N THR A 2 16.44 31.41 9.03
CA THR A 2 15.31 32.16 8.47
C THR A 2 14.24 31.16 8.07
N LEU A 3 13.49 30.68 9.07
CA LEU A 3 12.24 29.96 8.87
C LEU A 3 11.29 30.89 8.12
N SER A 4 11.03 30.57 6.85
CA SER A 4 10.08 31.28 6.00
C SER A 4 8.67 31.11 6.56
N LYS A 5 8.24 32.06 7.39
CA LYS A 5 6.84 32.28 7.78
C LYS A 5 6.06 32.85 6.59
N ARG A 6 5.98 32.13 5.47
CA ARG A 6 4.99 32.46 4.43
C ARG A 6 3.66 31.92 4.89
N ASN A 7 2.85 32.81 5.44
CA ASN A 7 1.44 32.59 5.71
C ASN A 7 0.75 32.29 4.37
N ILE A 8 0.61 31.01 4.05
CA ILE A 8 0.04 30.47 2.80
C ILE A 8 -1.49 30.63 2.73
N LEU A 9 -2.11 31.16 3.79
CA LEU A 9 -3.53 31.49 3.79
C LEU A 9 -3.71 32.80 3.02
N SER A 10 -4.31 32.74 1.83
CA SER A 10 -4.79 33.98 1.22
C SER A 10 -5.83 34.60 2.17
N PRO A 11 -5.90 35.94 2.27
CA PRO A 11 -6.83 36.60 3.17
C PRO A 11 -8.30 36.45 2.75
N SER A 12 -8.59 35.66 1.70
CA SER A 12 -9.93 35.44 1.20
C SER A 12 -10.80 34.75 2.25
N LEU A 13 -12.05 35.21 2.40
CA LEU A 13 -13.05 34.55 3.24
C LEU A 13 -13.32 33.11 2.79
N THR A 14 -13.13 32.83 1.50
CA THR A 14 -13.32 31.51 0.90
C THR A 14 -12.28 30.52 1.40
N ASP A 15 -11.00 30.90 1.47
CA ASP A 15 -9.92 30.04 1.95
C ASP A 15 -10.10 29.70 3.43
N LYS A 16 -10.54 30.67 4.24
CA LYS A 16 -10.84 30.43 5.66
C LYS A 16 -12.01 29.46 5.84
N ARG A 17 -13.09 29.62 5.06
CA ARG A 17 -14.24 28.70 5.10
C ARG A 17 -13.84 27.29 4.66
N LEU A 18 -13.07 27.19 3.57
CA LEU A 18 -12.56 25.92 3.07
C LEU A 18 -11.66 25.23 4.08
N ALA A 19 -10.75 25.96 4.72
CA ALA A 19 -9.88 25.41 5.76
C ALA A 19 -10.71 24.85 6.95
N TRP A 20 -11.71 25.57 7.43
CA TRP A 20 -12.60 25.09 8.49
C TRP A 20 -13.42 23.86 8.09
N LEU A 21 -13.92 23.81 6.85
CA LEU A 21 -14.62 22.64 6.33
C LEU A 21 -13.69 21.42 6.27
N LEU A 22 -12.49 21.59 5.70
CA LEU A 22 -11.49 20.51 5.61
C LEU A 22 -11.05 20.02 7.00
N SER A 23 -10.82 20.94 7.94
CA SER A 23 -10.52 20.59 9.33
C SER A 23 -11.68 19.87 10.01
N GLY A 24 -12.92 20.28 9.75
CA GLY A 24 -14.13 19.60 10.24
C GLY A 24 -14.25 18.17 9.70
N CYS A 25 -14.03 17.97 8.41
CA CYS A 25 -13.99 16.64 7.80
C CYS A 25 -12.87 15.77 8.39
N ALA A 26 -11.68 16.33 8.58
CA ALA A 26 -10.55 15.62 9.17
C ALA A 26 -10.84 15.21 10.64
N LEU A 27 -11.44 16.11 11.43
CA LEU A 27 -11.86 15.83 12.80
C LEU A 27 -12.95 14.75 12.84
N LEU A 28 -13.93 14.81 11.94
CA LEU A 28 -14.98 13.80 11.84
C LEU A 28 -14.40 12.43 11.50
N ALA A 29 -13.49 12.35 10.52
CA ALA A 29 -12.82 11.11 10.16
C ALA A 29 -12.01 10.54 11.34
N ALA A 30 -11.24 11.38 12.03
CA ALA A 30 -10.50 10.98 13.22
C ALA A 30 -11.43 10.49 14.34
N LEU A 31 -12.55 11.18 14.56
CA LEU A 31 -13.56 10.79 15.55
C LEU A 31 -14.16 9.43 15.23
N ILE A 32 -14.50 9.16 13.96
CA ILE A 32 -15.01 7.85 13.53
C ILE A 32 -14.00 6.75 13.84
N VAL A 33 -12.71 6.96 13.55
CA VAL A 33 -11.65 5.98 13.87
C VAL A 33 -11.58 5.73 15.38
N VAL A 34 -11.62 6.79 16.20
CA VAL A 34 -11.62 6.67 17.67
C VAL A 34 -12.85 5.91 18.17
N LEU A 35 -14.03 6.16 17.59
CA LEU A 35 -15.26 5.46 17.93
C LEU A 35 -15.20 3.98 17.56
N ILE A 36 -14.64 3.63 16.39
CA ILE A 36 -14.41 2.24 15.99
C ILE A 36 -13.47 1.55 16.97
N LEU A 37 -12.36 2.19 17.34
CA LEU A 37 -11.43 1.64 18.34
C LEU A 37 -12.10 1.44 19.70
N GLY A 38 -12.88 2.43 20.16
CA GLY A 38 -13.64 2.32 21.40
C GLY A 38 -14.67 1.19 21.38
N PHE A 39 -15.38 1.03 20.26
CA PHE A 39 -16.33 -0.06 20.05
C PHE A 39 -15.63 -1.43 20.07
N LEU A 40 -14.53 -1.60 19.33
CA LEU A 40 -13.76 -2.85 19.32
C LEU A 40 -13.22 -3.22 20.70
N LEU A 41 -12.74 -2.23 21.46
CA LEU A 41 -12.28 -2.45 22.83
C LEU A 41 -13.42 -2.90 23.74
N ASN A 42 -14.59 -2.28 23.62
CA ASN A 42 -15.78 -2.64 24.39
C ASN A 42 -16.26 -4.07 24.08
N GLU A 43 -16.33 -4.44 22.80
CA GLU A 43 -16.74 -5.78 22.37
C GLU A 43 -15.69 -6.86 22.70
N SER A 44 -14.39 -6.53 22.67
CA SER A 44 -13.31 -7.47 23.01
C SER A 44 -13.15 -7.65 24.52
N TRP A 45 -13.66 -6.70 25.32
CA TRP A 45 -13.44 -6.65 26.77
C TRP A 45 -13.92 -7.89 27.54
N PRO A 46 -15.09 -8.50 27.25
CA PRO A 46 -15.55 -9.71 27.94
C PRO A 46 -14.57 -10.88 27.78
N VAL A 47 -14.05 -11.08 26.57
CA VAL A 47 -13.09 -12.16 26.28
C VAL A 47 -11.76 -11.91 26.99
N LEU A 48 -11.26 -10.67 26.98
CA LEU A 48 -10.01 -10.30 27.64
C LEU A 48 -10.05 -10.44 29.17
N ARG A 49 -11.24 -10.38 29.78
CA ARG A 49 -11.42 -10.62 31.23
C ARG A 49 -11.47 -12.09 31.60
N HIS A 50 -11.99 -12.94 30.72
CA HIS A 50 -12.21 -14.36 31.02
C HIS A 50 -11.09 -15.26 30.49
N VAL A 51 -10.37 -14.83 29.45
CA VAL A 51 -9.30 -15.58 28.81
C VAL A 51 -7.95 -14.91 29.13
N SER A 52 -7.04 -15.67 29.73
CA SER A 52 -5.67 -15.19 29.98
C SER A 52 -4.93 -14.94 28.66
N LEU A 53 -4.10 -13.90 28.63
CA LEU A 53 -3.35 -13.51 27.43
C LEU A 53 -2.47 -14.64 26.86
N ARG A 54 -2.10 -15.63 27.68
CA ARG A 54 -1.28 -16.78 27.25
C ARG A 54 -2.01 -17.68 26.25
N HIS A 55 -3.33 -17.85 26.38
CA HIS A 55 -4.13 -18.69 25.48
C HIS A 55 -4.08 -18.19 24.04
N PHE A 56 -4.01 -16.86 23.85
CA PHE A 56 -3.91 -16.27 22.51
C PHE A 56 -2.63 -16.62 21.76
N PHE A 57 -1.59 -17.08 22.46
CA PHE A 57 -0.29 -17.35 21.86
C PHE A 57 0.18 -18.80 22.02
N ALA A 58 -0.34 -19.52 23.02
CA ALA A 58 0.11 -20.86 23.37
C ALA A 58 -0.88 -21.98 23.02
N ASP A 59 -2.15 -21.66 22.76
CA ASP A 59 -3.14 -22.69 22.42
C ASP A 59 -2.80 -23.37 21.07
N ALA A 60 -3.31 -24.59 20.87
CA ALA A 60 -2.98 -25.35 19.66
C ALA A 60 -3.58 -24.77 18.36
N SER A 61 -4.73 -24.08 18.45
CA SER A 61 -5.44 -23.54 17.27
C SER A 61 -6.47 -22.47 17.65
N TRP A 62 -7.08 -21.85 16.64
CA TRP A 62 -8.19 -20.91 16.81
C TRP A 62 -9.54 -21.62 16.69
N HIS A 63 -10.11 -22.03 17.83
CA HIS A 63 -11.46 -22.59 17.92
C HIS A 63 -12.17 -22.07 19.19
N PRO A 64 -12.69 -20.82 19.16
CA PRO A 64 -13.28 -20.18 20.35
C PRO A 64 -14.44 -20.98 20.97
N THR A 65 -15.22 -21.70 20.15
CA THR A 65 -16.31 -22.58 20.62
C THR A 65 -15.82 -23.77 21.44
N GLN A 66 -14.55 -24.16 21.30
CA GLN A 66 -13.90 -25.22 22.04
C GLN A 66 -12.97 -24.67 23.14
N GLY A 67 -12.97 -23.35 23.36
CA GLY A 67 -12.10 -22.69 24.34
C GLY A 67 -10.64 -22.54 23.90
N LEU A 68 -10.35 -22.67 22.60
CA LEU A 68 -9.00 -22.48 22.03
C LEU A 68 -8.92 -21.13 21.30
N TYR A 69 -7.93 -20.30 21.65
CA TYR A 69 -7.88 -18.90 21.22
C TYR A 69 -6.61 -18.49 20.48
N ASN A 70 -5.85 -19.42 19.88
CA ASN A 70 -4.55 -19.10 19.30
C ASN A 70 -4.64 -18.13 18.09
N LEU A 71 -4.18 -16.89 18.27
CA LEU A 71 -4.14 -15.83 17.24
C LEU A 71 -2.88 -15.87 16.36
N MET A 72 -1.85 -16.61 16.76
CA MET A 72 -0.55 -16.59 16.07
C MET A 72 -0.63 -16.92 14.57
N PRO A 73 -1.40 -17.94 14.13
CA PRO A 73 -1.51 -18.23 12.69
C PRO A 73 -2.10 -17.06 11.90
N MET A 74 -3.07 -16.33 12.45
CA MET A 74 -3.70 -15.19 11.77
C MET A 74 -2.75 -14.00 11.68
N LEU A 75 -2.05 -13.69 12.77
CA LEU A 75 -1.07 -12.60 12.81
C LEU A 75 0.12 -12.88 11.89
N THR A 76 0.68 -14.08 11.97
CA THR A 76 1.84 -14.46 11.14
C THR A 76 1.46 -14.57 9.67
N ALA A 77 0.31 -15.15 9.32
CA ALA A 77 -0.16 -15.20 7.94
C ALA A 77 -0.37 -13.80 7.36
N THR A 78 -1.00 -12.88 8.10
CA THR A 78 -1.23 -11.49 7.64
C THR A 78 0.08 -10.74 7.44
N LEU A 79 1.00 -10.84 8.40
CA LEU A 79 2.31 -10.17 8.32
C LEU A 79 3.16 -10.73 7.18
N LEU A 80 3.27 -12.06 7.07
CA LEU A 80 4.10 -12.70 6.06
C LEU A 80 3.53 -12.52 4.65
N SER A 81 2.21 -12.58 4.48
CA SER A 81 1.58 -12.33 3.19
C SER A 81 1.76 -10.88 2.75
N SER A 82 1.52 -9.91 3.65
CA SER A 82 1.69 -8.48 3.38
C SER A 82 3.14 -8.13 3.05
N LEU A 83 4.10 -8.63 3.85
CA LEU A 83 5.52 -8.39 3.60
C LEU A 83 5.98 -9.07 2.31
N GLY A 84 5.59 -10.33 2.08
CA GLY A 84 5.91 -11.05 0.86
C GLY A 84 5.36 -10.34 -0.38
N ALA A 85 4.12 -9.85 -0.31
CA ALA A 85 3.51 -9.08 -1.38
C ALA A 85 4.25 -7.78 -1.63
N LEU A 86 4.64 -7.04 -0.58
CA LEU A 86 5.39 -5.78 -0.72
C LEU A 86 6.80 -6.01 -1.29
N VAL A 87 7.47 -7.10 -0.90
CA VAL A 87 8.78 -7.48 -1.44
C VAL A 87 8.72 -7.77 -2.93
N LEU A 88 7.62 -8.35 -3.42
CA LEU A 88 7.42 -8.59 -4.85
C LEU A 88 6.90 -7.35 -5.60
N ALA A 89 5.79 -6.77 -5.12
CA ALA A 89 5.09 -5.68 -5.78
C ALA A 89 5.82 -4.33 -5.66
N GLY A 90 6.59 -4.12 -4.59
CA GLY A 90 7.37 -2.92 -4.36
C GLY A 90 8.35 -2.62 -5.51
N PRO A 91 9.38 -3.46 -5.73
CA PRO A 91 10.34 -3.24 -6.80
C PRO A 91 9.70 -3.30 -8.19
N LEU A 92 8.75 -4.22 -8.43
CA LEU A 92 8.05 -4.32 -9.71
C LEU A 92 7.21 -3.07 -10.01
N GLY A 93 6.52 -2.52 -9.01
CA GLY A 93 5.75 -1.29 -9.13
C GLY A 93 6.63 -0.08 -9.36
N VAL A 94 7.74 0.06 -8.62
CA VAL A 94 8.70 1.15 -8.86
C VAL A 94 9.32 1.06 -10.25
N ALA A 95 9.71 -0.14 -10.68
CA ALA A 95 10.22 -0.37 -12.04
C ALA A 95 9.18 -0.05 -13.12
N SER A 96 7.91 -0.42 -12.88
CA SER A 96 6.78 -0.08 -13.75
C SER A 96 6.59 1.44 -13.86
N GLY A 97 6.63 2.17 -12.74
CA GLY A 97 6.61 3.63 -12.70
C GLY A 97 7.76 4.26 -13.50
N LEU A 98 8.97 3.74 -13.31
CA LEU A 98 10.16 4.22 -14.00
C LEU A 98 10.07 3.97 -15.51
N PHE A 99 9.57 2.80 -15.91
CA PHE A 99 9.35 2.44 -17.30
C PHE A 99 8.36 3.40 -17.96
N MET A 100 7.20 3.62 -17.33
CA MET A 100 6.18 4.56 -17.84
C MET A 100 6.71 5.97 -18.03
N HIS A 101 7.51 6.45 -17.09
CA HIS A 101 7.90 7.85 -17.03
C HIS A 101 9.13 8.17 -17.90
N TYR A 102 10.15 7.30 -17.91
CA TYR A 102 11.44 7.60 -18.53
C TYR A 102 11.80 6.74 -19.74
N TYR A 103 11.28 5.52 -19.85
CA TYR A 103 11.69 4.59 -20.91
C TYR A 103 10.64 4.40 -22.01
N ALA A 104 9.35 4.43 -21.66
CA ALA A 104 8.28 4.14 -22.59
C ALA A 104 8.01 5.33 -23.54
N PRO A 105 7.80 5.09 -24.84
CA PRO A 105 7.35 6.14 -25.75
C PRO A 105 5.95 6.64 -25.33
N PRO A 106 5.58 7.91 -25.60
CA PRO A 106 4.39 8.54 -25.03
C PRO A 106 3.08 7.77 -25.24
N ARG A 107 2.91 7.13 -26.40
CA ARG A 107 1.73 6.30 -26.71
C ARG A 107 1.67 5.03 -25.85
N LEU A 108 2.82 4.33 -25.71
CA LEU A 108 2.90 3.12 -24.91
C LEU A 108 2.75 3.43 -23.42
N ALA A 109 3.39 4.50 -22.93
CA ALA A 109 3.23 4.99 -21.56
C ALA A 109 1.76 5.26 -21.24
N GLY A 110 1.04 5.93 -22.16
CA GLY A 110 -0.38 6.22 -21.99
C GLY A 110 -1.26 4.97 -21.97
N VAL A 111 -1.02 3.98 -22.85
CA VAL A 111 -1.77 2.71 -22.85
C VAL A 111 -1.49 1.93 -21.57
N TYR A 112 -0.22 1.78 -21.21
CA TYR A 112 0.20 1.00 -20.07
C TYR A 112 -0.27 1.60 -18.74
N ARG A 113 -0.23 2.93 -18.60
CA ARG A 113 -0.85 3.63 -17.47
C ARG A 113 -2.34 3.32 -17.34
N ARG A 114 -3.10 3.41 -18.43
CA ARG A 114 -4.54 3.06 -18.42
C ARG A 114 -4.76 1.62 -17.97
N LEU A 115 -3.92 0.67 -18.41
CA LEU A 115 -4.03 -0.72 -17.96
C LEU A 115 -3.78 -0.86 -16.45
N ILE A 116 -2.82 -0.12 -15.90
CA ILE A 116 -2.55 -0.10 -14.46
C ILE A 116 -3.69 0.55 -13.68
N GLU A 117 -4.26 1.64 -14.19
CA GLU A 117 -5.43 2.30 -13.60
C GLU A 117 -6.66 1.37 -13.60
N LEU A 118 -6.87 0.63 -14.69
CA LEU A 118 -7.91 -0.40 -14.77
C LEU A 118 -7.66 -1.52 -13.75
N LEU A 119 -6.42 -1.98 -13.61
CA LEU A 119 -6.02 -2.98 -12.62
C LEU A 119 -6.27 -2.48 -11.19
N ALA A 120 -5.96 -1.22 -10.90
CA ALA A 120 -6.22 -0.58 -9.62
C ALA A 120 -7.73 -0.46 -9.31
N GLY A 121 -8.56 -0.34 -10.35
CA GLY A 121 -10.01 -0.22 -10.24
C GLY A 121 -10.75 -1.55 -10.00
N ILE A 122 -10.09 -2.69 -10.10
CA ILE A 122 -10.70 -4.00 -9.82
C ILE A 122 -10.97 -4.11 -8.30
N PRO A 123 -12.21 -4.43 -7.88
CA PRO A 123 -12.53 -4.62 -6.47
C PRO A 123 -11.71 -5.77 -5.85
N SER A 124 -11.26 -5.61 -4.59
CA SER A 124 -10.39 -6.62 -3.93
C SER A 124 -11.03 -8.00 -3.80
N VAL A 125 -12.36 -8.08 -3.64
CA VAL A 125 -13.09 -9.36 -3.60
C VAL A 125 -12.92 -10.16 -4.90
N VAL A 126 -12.77 -9.48 -6.04
CA VAL A 126 -12.59 -10.13 -7.34
C VAL A 126 -11.20 -10.78 -7.39
N TYR A 127 -10.17 -10.09 -6.88
CA TYR A 127 -8.83 -10.67 -6.76
C TYR A 127 -8.80 -11.87 -5.81
N GLY A 128 -9.44 -11.78 -4.64
CA GLY A 128 -9.51 -12.88 -3.68
C GLY A 128 -10.22 -14.10 -4.27
N PHE A 129 -11.39 -13.90 -4.89
CA PHE A 129 -12.13 -15.00 -5.51
C PHE A 129 -11.40 -15.62 -6.71
N TRP A 130 -10.82 -14.79 -7.58
CA TRP A 130 -9.96 -15.27 -8.67
C TRP A 130 -8.74 -16.02 -8.13
N GLY A 131 -8.14 -15.53 -7.04
CA GLY A 131 -7.06 -16.20 -6.34
C GLY A 131 -7.46 -17.61 -5.89
N LEU A 132 -8.63 -17.75 -5.27
CA LEU A 132 -9.14 -19.02 -4.78
C LEU A 132 -9.52 -20.00 -5.90
N VAL A 133 -10.22 -19.54 -6.94
CA VAL A 133 -10.79 -20.41 -7.99
C VAL A 133 -9.78 -20.75 -9.08
N THR A 134 -8.84 -19.85 -9.35
CA THR A 134 -7.89 -19.99 -10.47
C THR A 134 -6.45 -20.17 -9.99
N LEU A 135 -5.96 -19.29 -9.12
CA LEU A 135 -4.54 -19.33 -8.73
C LEU A 135 -4.22 -20.47 -7.76
N ALA A 136 -5.06 -20.70 -6.74
CA ALA A 136 -4.85 -21.77 -5.77
C ALA A 136 -4.79 -23.16 -6.44
N PRO A 137 -5.69 -23.55 -7.36
CA PRO A 137 -5.55 -24.82 -8.07
C PRO A 137 -4.28 -24.91 -8.92
N LEU A 138 -3.84 -23.82 -9.55
CA LEU A 138 -2.59 -23.79 -10.32
C LEU A 138 -1.37 -23.99 -9.42
N VAL A 139 -1.31 -23.27 -8.29
CA VAL A 139 -0.27 -23.46 -7.28
C VAL A 139 -0.32 -24.88 -6.73
N GLY A 140 -1.52 -25.42 -6.46
CA GLY A 140 -1.69 -26.78 -5.94
C GLY A 140 -1.20 -27.88 -6.89
N ARG A 141 -1.17 -27.64 -8.21
CA ARG A 141 -0.56 -28.58 -9.18
C ARG A 141 0.97 -28.62 -9.07
N LEU A 142 1.60 -27.51 -8.68
CA LEU A 142 3.05 -27.39 -8.53
C LEU A 142 3.51 -27.75 -7.12
N HIS A 143 2.76 -27.29 -6.12
CA HIS A 143 3.06 -27.44 -4.70
C HIS A 143 1.77 -27.49 -3.86
N PRO A 144 1.23 -28.69 -3.55
CA PRO A 144 0.09 -28.84 -2.65
C PRO A 144 0.43 -28.40 -1.21
N PRO A 145 -0.50 -27.79 -0.44
CA PRO A 145 -1.85 -27.39 -0.83
C PRO A 145 -1.88 -26.09 -1.67
N GLY A 146 -2.87 -25.99 -2.56
CA GLY A 146 -3.06 -24.81 -3.40
C GLY A 146 -3.50 -23.55 -2.64
N VAL A 147 -4.30 -23.72 -1.59
CA VAL A 147 -4.63 -22.64 -0.65
C VAL A 147 -3.49 -22.56 0.35
N SER A 148 -2.54 -21.67 0.09
CA SER A 148 -1.31 -21.53 0.86
C SER A 148 -0.87 -20.07 0.95
N LEU A 149 0.10 -19.81 1.83
CA LEU A 149 0.72 -18.50 1.99
C LEU A 149 1.27 -17.96 0.66
N LEU A 150 1.81 -18.82 -0.20
CA LEU A 150 2.33 -18.42 -1.50
C LEU A 150 1.21 -17.83 -2.38
N THR A 151 0.06 -18.52 -2.44
CA THR A 151 -1.09 -18.04 -3.22
C THR A 151 -1.56 -16.68 -2.70
N ALA A 152 -1.67 -16.51 -1.37
CA ALA A 152 -2.03 -15.23 -0.76
C ALA A 152 -1.03 -14.12 -1.12
N ILE A 153 0.29 -14.39 -1.03
CA ILE A 153 1.34 -13.44 -1.43
C ILE A 153 1.19 -13.02 -2.89
N LEU A 154 0.91 -13.95 -3.80
CA LEU A 154 0.81 -13.66 -5.23
C LEU A 154 -0.45 -12.85 -5.57
N VAL A 155 -1.60 -13.19 -4.98
CA VAL A 155 -2.85 -12.42 -5.14
C VAL A 155 -2.68 -11.00 -4.60
N LEU A 156 -2.15 -10.89 -3.38
CA LEU A 156 -1.93 -9.61 -2.73
C LEU A 156 -0.89 -8.77 -3.49
N ALA A 157 0.18 -9.38 -4.00
CA ALA A 157 1.17 -8.70 -4.84
C ALA A 157 0.55 -8.14 -6.12
N LEU A 158 -0.30 -8.93 -6.81
CA LEU A 158 -0.98 -8.49 -8.02
C LEU A 158 -1.86 -7.25 -7.76
N MET A 159 -2.55 -7.22 -6.63
CA MET A 159 -3.41 -6.10 -6.24
C MET A 159 -2.62 -4.88 -5.76
N VAL A 160 -1.51 -5.07 -5.03
CA VAL A 160 -0.66 -3.98 -4.51
C VAL A 160 0.17 -3.33 -5.62
N LEU A 161 0.62 -4.10 -6.61
CA LEU A 161 1.46 -3.64 -7.73
C LEU A 161 0.94 -2.38 -8.42
N PRO A 162 -0.33 -2.28 -8.88
CA PRO A 162 -0.80 -1.08 -9.54
C PRO A 162 -0.80 0.14 -8.63
N THR A 163 -1.03 -0.04 -7.33
CA THR A 163 -0.96 1.04 -6.35
C THR A 163 0.46 1.60 -6.26
N VAL A 164 1.46 0.72 -6.11
CA VAL A 164 2.87 1.13 -6.05
C VAL A 164 3.30 1.78 -7.37
N ALA A 165 2.90 1.23 -8.51
CA ALA A 165 3.27 1.76 -9.83
C ALA A 165 2.73 3.18 -10.08
N LEU A 166 1.47 3.45 -9.73
CA LEU A 166 0.87 4.77 -9.89
C LEU A 166 1.49 5.80 -8.95
N ILE A 167 1.79 5.42 -7.70
CA ILE A 167 2.45 6.32 -6.75
C ILE A 167 3.89 6.59 -7.18
N ALA A 168 4.60 5.57 -7.66
CA ALA A 168 5.96 5.74 -8.17
C ALA A 168 6.01 6.69 -9.36
N ASP A 169 5.11 6.51 -10.33
CA ASP A 169 5.01 7.41 -11.46
C ASP A 169 4.65 8.86 -11.04
N ALA A 170 3.71 9.04 -10.11
CA ALA A 170 3.39 10.36 -9.57
C ALA A 170 4.60 11.00 -8.87
N ALA A 171 5.38 10.21 -8.12
CA ALA A 171 6.60 10.66 -7.48
C ALA A 171 7.68 11.09 -8.50
N PHE A 172 7.81 10.38 -9.62
CA PHE A 172 8.72 10.76 -10.70
C PHE A 172 8.24 12.02 -11.43
N ALA A 173 6.94 12.14 -11.70
CA ALA A 173 6.34 13.32 -12.32
C ALA A 173 6.46 14.59 -11.47
N ALA A 174 6.56 14.47 -10.15
CA ALA A 174 6.76 15.59 -9.25
C ALA A 174 8.18 16.17 -9.29
N ILE A 175 9.15 15.49 -9.92
CA ILE A 175 10.54 15.95 -9.97
C ILE A 175 10.67 17.17 -10.89
N PRO A 176 11.28 18.27 -10.43
CA PRO A 176 11.48 19.45 -11.28
C PRO A 176 12.33 19.13 -12.52
N PRO A 177 11.93 19.58 -13.73
CA PRO A 177 12.69 19.37 -14.97
C PRO A 177 14.13 19.91 -14.92
N ALA A 178 14.39 20.89 -14.04
CA ALA A 178 15.72 21.45 -13.82
C ALA A 178 16.74 20.40 -13.36
N TYR A 179 16.32 19.41 -12.56
CA TYR A 179 17.22 18.33 -12.12
C TYR A 179 17.66 17.44 -13.29
N LEU A 180 16.75 17.14 -14.21
CA LEU A 180 17.05 16.34 -15.40
C LEU A 180 17.95 17.12 -16.38
N ARG A 181 17.68 18.41 -16.58
CA ARG A 181 18.53 19.29 -17.41
C ARG A 181 19.92 19.47 -16.81
N GLY A 182 20.02 19.60 -15.48
CA GLY A 182 21.30 19.68 -14.77
C GLY A 182 22.11 18.39 -14.90
N ALA A 183 21.47 17.23 -14.75
CA ALA A 183 22.10 15.93 -14.98
C ALA A 183 22.66 15.78 -16.40
N ALA A 184 21.87 16.19 -17.41
CA ALA A 184 22.30 16.20 -18.80
C ALA A 184 23.48 17.16 -19.06
N ALA A 185 23.47 18.35 -18.44
CA ALA A 185 24.56 19.33 -18.57
C ALA A 185 25.88 18.82 -17.95
N LEU A 186 25.80 17.97 -16.93
CA LEU A 186 26.94 17.28 -16.34
C LEU A 186 27.40 16.06 -17.14
N GLY A 187 26.76 15.76 -18.28
CA GLY A 187 27.11 14.62 -19.14
C GLY A 187 26.73 13.26 -18.55
N LEU A 188 25.78 13.21 -17.61
CA LEU A 188 25.34 11.94 -17.04
C LEU A 188 24.60 11.08 -18.08
N SER A 189 24.89 9.79 -18.09
CA SER A 189 24.15 8.81 -18.91
C SER A 189 22.68 8.70 -18.43
N PRO A 190 21.77 8.13 -19.23
CA PRO A 190 20.38 7.93 -18.81
C PRO A 190 20.26 7.13 -17.50
N TRP A 191 21.03 6.04 -17.36
CA TRP A 191 21.06 5.28 -16.12
C TRP A 191 21.73 6.05 -14.98
N GLY A 192 22.80 6.82 -15.26
CA GLY A 192 23.44 7.68 -14.27
C GLY A 192 22.50 8.77 -13.74
N THR A 193 21.65 9.33 -14.61
CA THR A 193 20.61 10.30 -14.24
C THR A 193 19.54 9.63 -13.37
N ILE A 194 19.09 8.44 -13.74
CA ILE A 194 18.05 7.73 -12.98
C ILE A 194 18.55 7.34 -11.58
N SER A 195 19.69 6.65 -11.51
CA SER A 195 20.24 6.14 -10.26
C SER A 195 20.81 7.25 -9.37
N GLY A 196 21.45 8.27 -9.95
CA GLY A 196 22.13 9.33 -9.22
C GLY A 196 21.27 10.54 -8.89
N VAL A 197 20.17 10.78 -9.62
CA VAL A 197 19.34 11.99 -9.43
C VAL A 197 17.88 11.64 -9.20
N VAL A 198 17.26 10.85 -10.09
CA VAL A 198 15.81 10.56 -10.04
C VAL A 198 15.43 9.75 -8.81
N LEU A 199 16.05 8.59 -8.59
CA LEU A 199 15.72 7.71 -7.45
C LEU A 199 15.97 8.42 -6.09
N PRO A 200 17.10 9.12 -5.89
CA PRO A 200 17.31 9.90 -4.67
C PRO A 200 16.32 11.03 -4.47
N ALA A 201 15.93 11.74 -5.55
CA ALA A 201 14.94 12.81 -5.48
C ALA A 201 13.52 12.28 -5.19
N ALA A 202 13.15 11.15 -5.77
CA ALA A 202 11.83 10.52 -5.59
C ALA A 202 11.69 9.74 -4.27
N ARG A 203 12.79 9.48 -3.53
CA ARG A 203 12.80 8.58 -2.36
C ARG A 203 11.69 8.85 -1.34
N GLY A 204 11.37 10.12 -1.08
CA GLY A 204 10.31 10.48 -0.14
C GLY A 204 8.92 10.06 -0.63
N GLY A 205 8.65 10.26 -1.91
CA GLY A 205 7.41 9.82 -2.56
C GLY A 205 7.33 8.29 -2.66
N LEU A 206 8.43 7.62 -2.99
CA LEU A 206 8.48 6.16 -3.07
C LEU A 206 8.30 5.49 -1.70
N VAL A 207 8.98 5.99 -0.66
CA VAL A 207 8.86 5.44 0.70
C VAL A 207 7.46 5.67 1.25
N SER A 208 6.90 6.88 1.11
CA SER A 208 5.51 7.14 1.54
C SER A 208 4.50 6.31 0.75
N GLY A 209 4.72 6.10 -0.54
CA GLY A 209 3.91 5.22 -1.37
C GLY A 209 3.96 3.75 -0.94
N LEU A 210 5.15 3.23 -0.63
CA LEU A 210 5.32 1.88 -0.11
C LEU A 210 4.68 1.72 1.27
N LEU A 211 4.76 2.73 2.15
CA LEU A 211 4.08 2.71 3.45
C LEU A 211 2.55 2.68 3.28
N LEU A 212 2.01 3.46 2.35
CA LEU A 212 0.59 3.44 2.03
C LEU A 212 0.15 2.08 1.47
N ALA A 213 0.96 1.51 0.56
CA ALA A 213 0.73 0.18 0.01
C ALA A 213 0.79 -0.93 1.08
N ALA A 214 1.72 -0.83 2.03
CA ALA A 214 1.82 -1.74 3.16
C ALA A 214 0.59 -1.65 4.07
N GLY A 215 0.14 -0.43 4.40
CA GLY A 215 -1.07 -0.21 5.17
C GLY A 215 -2.32 -0.78 4.49
N ARG A 216 -2.41 -0.64 3.17
CA ARG A 216 -3.47 -1.27 2.37
C ARG A 216 -3.38 -2.79 2.46
N ALA A 217 -2.21 -3.38 2.19
CA ALA A 217 -1.99 -4.83 2.20
C ALA A 217 -2.36 -5.46 3.56
N LEU A 218 -1.99 -4.81 4.67
CA LEU A 218 -2.35 -5.25 6.03
C LEU A 218 -3.85 -5.17 6.32
N GLY A 219 -4.55 -4.24 5.65
CA GLY A 219 -5.98 -4.03 5.79
C GLY A 219 -6.84 -4.87 4.85
N GLU A 220 -6.23 -5.65 3.95
CA GLU A 220 -6.97 -6.55 3.06
C GLU A 220 -7.49 -7.75 3.86
N THR A 221 -8.81 -7.93 3.86
CA THR A 221 -9.48 -8.99 4.62
C THR A 221 -9.96 -10.15 3.75
N MET A 222 -9.94 -9.97 2.41
CA MET A 222 -10.49 -10.94 1.44
C MET A 222 -9.43 -11.61 0.56
N ALA A 223 -8.21 -11.06 0.51
CA ALA A 223 -7.13 -11.52 -0.35
C ALA A 223 -6.22 -12.54 0.36
#